data_AF-A0A3E4UGP7-F1
#
_entry.id   AF-A0A3E4UGP7-F1
#
_cell.length_a   1.000
_cell.length_b   1.000
_cell.length_c   1.000
_cell.angle_alpha   90.00
_cell.angle_beta   90.00
_cell.angle_gamma   90.00
#
_symmetry.space_group_name_H-M   'P 1'
#
loop_
_entity.id
_entity.type
_entity.pdbx_description
1 polymer ?
#
loop_
_entity_poly.entity_id
_entity_poly.type
_entity_poly.pdbx_seq_one_letter_code
_entity_poly.pdbx_strand_id
1 'polypeptide(L)'
;MRKRTDRWRAAAACVALCGVLTACGQKEMAQDLKEPEITAEASEGENGGESGKETEIAIENGSKEQQAAGTRETDPSGAGENGYRIIREQTFEANLNPLGKVTFVSYEPEAGENSTADARFELKDGDRTVAVLDGIYKDNNREKERFQKVEAVSFPDYNSDGFNDIIIICSYLPMSGTEAGRSEVRIYSGSESGAFTLEKGLSEAADSALAEKTVQSVLGFLGAGKKNEAPAGWKQAYIDYLQAQDGEEWVGYQLIYLNDDDIPELVKIGNSEAVGCMIAAYAGGSVVDNQLNRLYFSYIEKGNLLCNSEGNMDSYYDLVYTMTDGQLSPVASGYYGAKDNSKLEFDENGDVVYQYEWNGTLMSREEYSQALNAVYDTSKARDGYAWEQYLSREQAIQKISEMQQ
;
A
#
# COMPACT_ATOMS: atom_id res chain seq x y z
N MET A 1 53.74 33.88 28.33
CA MET A 1 53.87 35.34 28.09
C MET A 1 53.83 35.60 26.59
N ARG A 2 53.06 36.63 26.17
CA ARG A 2 52.93 37.25 24.82
C ARG A 2 52.24 36.39 23.76
N LYS A 3 51.01 36.65 23.31
CA LYS A 3 50.27 37.83 22.76
C LYS A 3 50.13 37.71 21.23
N ARG A 4 48.86 37.60 20.80
CA ARG A 4 48.16 38.16 19.61
C ARG A 4 48.94 38.33 18.30
N THR A 5 48.30 37.90 17.21
CA THR A 5 47.87 38.81 16.12
C THR A 5 46.72 38.21 15.29
N ASP A 6 45.83 39.11 14.88
CA ASP A 6 44.56 38.95 14.19
C ASP A 6 44.64 38.43 12.75
N ARG A 7 43.49 38.01 12.17
CA ARG A 7 42.74 38.82 11.16
C ARG A 7 41.53 38.10 10.58
N TRP A 8 40.37 38.71 10.78
CA TRP A 8 39.15 38.56 9.97
C TRP A 8 39.32 39.19 8.58
N ARG A 9 38.64 38.62 7.57
CA ARG A 9 38.03 39.39 6.46
C ARG A 9 36.78 38.66 5.95
N ALA A 10 35.63 39.20 6.33
CA ALA A 10 34.39 39.10 5.57
C ALA A 10 34.47 40.06 4.38
N ALA A 11 33.90 39.66 3.24
CA ALA A 11 33.66 40.55 2.10
C ALA A 11 32.17 40.47 1.75
N ALA A 12 31.47 41.56 2.07
CA ALA A 12 30.17 41.91 1.53
C ALA A 12 30.38 42.77 0.27
N ALA A 13 29.53 42.60 -0.73
CA ALA A 13 29.31 43.59 -1.77
C ALA A 13 27.80 43.65 -2.05
N CYS A 14 27.20 44.75 -1.59
CA CYS A 14 25.86 45.21 -1.91
C CYS A 14 25.85 45.96 -3.25
N VAL A 15 24.63 46.38 -3.64
CA VAL A 15 24.18 47.41 -4.63
C VAL A 15 23.43 46.74 -5.78
N ALA A 16 22.20 47.11 -6.16
CA ALA A 16 21.11 47.95 -5.66
C ALA A 16 19.90 47.59 -6.57
N LEU A 17 18.70 47.31 -6.08
CA LEU A 17 17.61 48.25 -5.76
C LEU A 17 17.25 49.27 -6.86
N CYS A 18 16.16 48.98 -7.58
CA CYS A 18 15.10 49.87 -8.11
C CYS A 18 14.06 48.93 -8.74
N GLY A 19 12.78 48.86 -8.38
CA GLY A 19 11.89 49.90 -7.88
C GLY A 19 10.85 50.19 -8.97
N VAL A 20 9.72 49.46 -8.91
CA VAL A 20 8.32 49.78 -9.28
C VAL A 20 8.06 50.69 -10.49
N LEU A 21 7.16 50.29 -11.40
CA LEU A 21 6.02 51.12 -11.84
C LEU A 21 5.06 50.36 -12.78
N THR A 22 3.80 50.30 -12.34
CA THR A 22 2.59 49.96 -13.08
C THR A 22 2.34 50.96 -14.22
N ALA A 23 1.93 50.51 -15.41
CA ALA A 23 1.31 51.36 -16.41
C ALA A 23 0.36 50.55 -17.33
N CYS A 24 -0.92 50.92 -17.29
CA CYS A 24 -1.92 50.56 -18.30
C CYS A 24 -1.59 51.21 -19.66
N GLY A 25 -1.87 50.50 -20.75
CA GLY A 25 -1.85 51.03 -22.12
C GLY A 25 -2.77 50.22 -23.05
N GLN A 26 -3.77 50.90 -23.61
CA GLN A 26 -4.88 50.40 -24.45
C GLN A 26 -4.52 50.29 -25.95
N LYS A 27 -5.28 49.41 -26.66
CA LYS A 27 -5.69 49.42 -28.10
C LYS A 27 -4.60 49.14 -29.17
N GLU A 28 -4.85 48.44 -30.28
CA GLU A 28 -6.07 47.99 -30.98
C GLU A 28 -5.73 46.95 -32.09
N MET A 29 -6.68 46.03 -32.37
CA MET A 29 -7.09 45.40 -33.67
C MET A 29 -6.09 44.49 -34.43
N ALA A 30 -6.47 43.42 -35.13
CA ALA A 30 -7.65 42.55 -35.26
C ALA A 30 -7.18 41.41 -36.20
N GLN A 31 -7.64 40.17 -36.03
CA GLN A 31 -8.27 39.38 -37.10
C GLN A 31 -8.61 37.94 -36.65
N ASP A 32 -9.91 37.74 -36.67
CA ASP A 32 -10.75 36.55 -36.67
C ASP A 32 -10.26 35.42 -37.60
N LEU A 33 -10.14 34.18 -37.10
CA LEU A 33 -10.25 32.93 -37.88
C LEU A 33 -10.64 31.74 -36.97
N LYS A 34 -11.96 31.54 -36.86
CA LYS A 34 -12.75 30.28 -36.83
C LYS A 34 -12.15 28.98 -36.27
N GLU A 35 -12.85 28.45 -35.26
CA GLU A 35 -12.90 27.04 -34.84
C GLU A 35 -13.34 26.11 -36.00
N PRO A 36 -12.89 24.84 -36.03
CA PRO A 36 -13.60 23.78 -36.72
C PRO A 36 -14.39 22.89 -35.75
N GLU A 37 -15.64 22.68 -36.14
CA GLU A 37 -16.64 21.77 -35.61
C GLU A 37 -16.18 20.31 -35.52
N ILE A 38 -16.65 19.68 -34.44
CA ILE A 38 -16.71 18.24 -34.20
C ILE A 38 -17.64 17.61 -35.24
N THR A 39 -17.20 16.54 -35.90
CA THR A 39 -18.10 15.60 -36.58
C THR A 39 -17.84 14.19 -36.06
N ALA A 40 -18.86 13.65 -35.39
CA ALA A 40 -18.95 12.28 -34.95
C ALA A 40 -19.45 11.41 -36.12
N GLU A 41 -18.76 10.31 -36.40
CA GLU A 41 -19.31 9.22 -37.21
C GLU A 41 -19.39 7.97 -36.35
N ALA A 42 -20.63 7.55 -36.11
CA ALA A 42 -20.99 6.24 -35.59
C ALA A 42 -21.03 5.23 -36.75
N SER A 43 -20.53 4.01 -36.53
CA SER A 43 -20.89 2.87 -37.36
C SER A 43 -21.43 1.74 -36.49
N GLU A 44 -22.71 1.43 -36.69
CA GLU A 44 -23.37 0.22 -36.21
C GLU A 44 -22.94 -1.00 -37.05
N GLY A 45 -22.88 -2.17 -36.40
CA GLY A 45 -22.74 -3.47 -37.06
C GLY A 45 -23.27 -4.58 -36.14
N GLU A 46 -24.46 -5.09 -36.48
CA GLU A 46 -25.21 -6.12 -35.76
C GLU A 46 -24.62 -7.54 -35.87
N ASN A 47 -24.61 -8.23 -34.72
CA ASN A 47 -25.18 -9.55 -34.40
C ASN A 47 -24.81 -10.83 -35.19
N GLY A 48 -24.38 -11.84 -34.44
CA GLY A 48 -24.33 -13.25 -34.84
C GLY A 48 -23.90 -14.14 -33.66
N GLY A 49 -24.85 -14.83 -33.03
CA GLY A 49 -24.59 -15.70 -31.87
C GLY A 49 -24.38 -17.17 -32.22
N GLU A 50 -23.69 -17.91 -31.34
CA GLU A 50 -24.12 -19.26 -30.90
C GLU A 50 -23.32 -19.76 -29.68
N SER A 51 -24.06 -20.15 -28.64
CA SER A 51 -23.89 -21.27 -27.69
C SER A 51 -22.50 -21.82 -27.31
N GLY A 52 -22.19 -21.73 -26.01
CA GLY A 52 -21.93 -22.89 -25.16
C GLY A 52 -20.50 -23.37 -24.98
N LYS A 53 -19.89 -23.05 -23.82
CA LYS A 53 -19.26 -24.01 -22.89
C LYS A 53 -18.71 -23.31 -21.64
N GLU A 54 -19.26 -23.68 -20.49
CA GLU A 54 -18.65 -23.48 -19.18
C GLU A 54 -17.24 -24.05 -19.19
N THR A 55 -16.27 -23.24 -18.75
CA THR A 55 -14.96 -23.74 -18.32
C THR A 55 -14.58 -22.96 -17.06
N GLU A 56 -14.71 -23.60 -15.90
CA GLU A 56 -14.08 -23.17 -14.66
C GLU A 56 -12.58 -23.07 -14.87
N ILE A 57 -11.99 -21.91 -14.54
CA ILE A 57 -10.54 -21.74 -14.41
C ILE A 57 -10.30 -21.21 -13.00
N ALA A 58 -9.73 -22.08 -12.17
CA ALA A 58 -9.27 -21.78 -10.83
C ALA A 58 -8.13 -20.76 -10.86
N ILE A 59 -8.20 -19.75 -9.99
CA ILE A 59 -7.11 -18.79 -9.75
C ILE A 59 -6.50 -19.13 -8.38
N GLU A 60 -5.21 -19.51 -8.39
CA GLU A 60 -4.37 -19.69 -7.22
C GLU A 60 -4.00 -18.33 -6.62
N ASN A 61 -4.46 -18.05 -5.39
CA ASN A 61 -3.93 -16.97 -4.56
C ASN A 61 -2.89 -17.53 -3.58
N GLY A 62 -1.65 -17.05 -3.70
CA GLY A 62 -0.52 -17.43 -2.87
C GLY A 62 -0.39 -16.58 -1.61
N SER A 63 -1.11 -16.96 -0.54
CA SER A 63 -0.70 -16.71 0.84
C SER A 63 -0.71 -18.07 1.55
N LYS A 64 0.48 -18.59 1.87
CA LYS A 64 0.59 -19.92 2.49
C LYS A 64 0.25 -19.83 3.98
N GLU A 65 -1.03 -19.97 4.30
CA GLU A 65 -1.46 -20.55 5.57
C GLU A 65 -0.95 -22.00 5.64
N GLN A 66 -0.04 -22.30 6.56
CA GLN A 66 0.35 -23.68 6.84
C GLN A 66 -0.52 -24.24 7.98
N GLN A 67 -1.69 -24.75 7.61
CA GLN A 67 -2.45 -25.69 8.46
C GLN A 67 -1.94 -27.11 8.22
N ALA A 68 -1.36 -27.74 9.24
CA ALA A 68 -0.96 -29.15 9.19
C ALA A 68 -1.88 -30.00 10.08
N ALA A 69 -2.62 -30.92 9.46
CA ALA A 69 -3.31 -32.01 10.12
C ALA A 69 -2.30 -33.09 10.54
N GLY A 70 -2.33 -33.50 11.81
CA GLY A 70 -1.27 -34.28 12.44
C GLY A 70 -1.15 -35.73 11.99
N THR A 71 0.07 -36.25 12.08
CA THR A 71 0.32 -37.66 12.42
C THR A 71 1.52 -37.70 13.38
N ARG A 72 1.38 -38.45 14.47
CA ARG A 72 2.26 -38.42 15.64
C ARG A 72 3.42 -39.38 15.43
N GLU A 73 4.61 -38.88 15.13
CA GLU A 73 5.86 -39.64 15.25
C GLU A 73 6.72 -39.04 16.36
N THR A 74 6.96 -39.83 17.40
CA THR A 74 7.79 -39.46 18.55
C THR A 74 9.25 -39.85 18.28
N ASP A 75 10.12 -38.87 18.04
CA ASP A 75 11.59 -39.04 18.05
C ASP A 75 12.18 -38.21 19.22
N PRO A 76 12.89 -38.81 20.20
CA PRO A 76 13.03 -38.24 21.54
C PRO A 76 14.26 -37.33 21.77
N SER A 77 14.84 -36.70 20.74
CA SER A 77 16.13 -35.99 20.89
C SER A 77 16.09 -34.45 20.82
N GLY A 78 14.91 -33.82 20.86
CA GLY A 78 14.79 -32.36 20.94
C GLY A 78 15.08 -31.85 22.35
N ALA A 79 16.34 -31.88 22.79
CA ALA A 79 16.74 -31.35 24.10
C ALA A 79 16.53 -29.84 24.12
N GLY A 80 15.49 -29.37 24.81
CA GLY A 80 15.36 -27.98 25.18
C GLY A 80 15.87 -27.73 26.59
N GLU A 81 16.20 -26.48 26.87
CA GLU A 81 16.65 -26.03 28.18
C GLU A 81 15.45 -25.72 29.09
N ASN A 82 15.60 -25.92 30.40
CA ASN A 82 14.64 -25.49 31.43
C ASN A 82 13.21 -26.07 31.32
N GLY A 83 13.06 -27.34 30.91
CA GLY A 83 11.76 -28.03 30.93
C GLY A 83 10.85 -27.69 29.74
N TYR A 84 11.45 -27.34 28.61
CA TYR A 84 10.75 -27.01 27.35
C TYR A 84 11.30 -27.86 26.21
N ARG A 85 10.48 -28.15 25.19
CA ARG A 85 10.89 -28.78 23.92
C ARG A 85 10.50 -27.89 22.74
N ILE A 86 11.34 -27.85 21.72
CA ILE A 86 11.05 -27.10 20.49
C ILE A 86 9.92 -27.78 19.72
N ILE A 87 8.93 -26.99 19.30
CA ILE A 87 7.87 -27.39 18.36
C ILE A 87 8.43 -27.15 16.95
N ARG A 88 9.02 -28.18 16.35
CA ARG A 88 9.77 -28.06 15.08
C ARG A 88 8.89 -27.57 13.93
N GLU A 89 7.63 -27.99 13.91
CA GLU A 89 6.65 -27.62 12.88
C GLU A 89 6.20 -26.15 13.00
N GLN A 90 6.49 -25.50 14.12
CA GLN A 90 6.15 -24.11 14.42
C GLN A 90 7.41 -23.29 14.75
N THR A 91 8.52 -23.70 14.15
CA THR A 91 9.82 -23.02 14.24
C THR A 91 10.35 -22.81 12.82
N PHE A 92 10.51 -21.55 12.42
CA PHE A 92 10.84 -21.21 11.03
C PHE A 92 11.51 -19.84 10.92
N GLU A 93 12.16 -19.60 9.78
CA GLU A 93 12.79 -18.32 9.48
C GLU A 93 11.73 -17.28 9.09
N ALA A 94 11.88 -16.06 9.59
CA ALA A 94 11.06 -14.90 9.25
C ALA A 94 11.96 -13.68 8.99
N ASN A 95 11.48 -12.74 8.19
CA ASN A 95 12.15 -11.45 7.99
C ASN A 95 11.29 -10.37 8.65
N LEU A 96 11.76 -9.80 9.76
CA LEU A 96 10.99 -8.87 10.59
C LEU A 96 11.67 -7.50 10.59
N ASN A 97 11.00 -6.46 10.14
CA ASN A 97 11.46 -5.08 10.30
C ASN A 97 11.36 -4.69 11.79
N PRO A 98 12.44 -4.17 12.43
CA PRO A 98 13.78 -3.85 11.88
C PRO A 98 14.86 -4.91 12.12
N LEU A 99 14.54 -6.04 12.73
CA LEU A 99 15.49 -7.11 13.06
C LEU A 99 16.12 -7.80 11.84
N GLY A 100 15.49 -7.72 10.67
CA GLY A 100 15.87 -8.47 9.48
C GLY A 100 15.57 -9.96 9.63
N LYS A 101 16.44 -10.81 9.06
CA LYS A 101 16.27 -12.27 9.08
C LYS A 101 16.51 -12.83 10.49
N VAL A 102 15.48 -13.46 11.06
CA VAL A 102 15.50 -14.14 12.35
C VAL A 102 14.83 -15.52 12.26
N THR A 103 15.03 -16.38 13.26
CA THR A 103 14.28 -17.62 13.45
C THR A 103 13.28 -17.41 14.58
N PHE A 104 11.99 -17.58 14.29
CA PHE A 104 10.95 -17.69 15.30
C PHE A 104 10.95 -19.12 15.85
N VAL A 105 11.10 -19.28 17.17
CA VAL A 105 11.17 -20.59 17.83
C VAL A 105 10.02 -20.73 18.81
N SER A 106 9.19 -21.74 18.58
CA SER A 106 8.11 -22.13 19.50
C SER A 106 8.56 -23.26 20.41
N TYR A 107 8.25 -23.17 21.70
CA TYR A 107 8.54 -24.21 22.67
C TYR A 107 7.26 -24.65 23.40
N GLU A 108 7.07 -25.97 23.48
CA GLU A 108 6.07 -26.59 24.36
C GLU A 108 6.70 -26.96 25.71
N PRO A 109 5.94 -26.93 26.80
CA PRO A 109 6.41 -27.43 28.09
C PRO A 109 6.63 -28.96 28.05
N GLU A 110 7.68 -29.45 28.70
CA GLU A 110 7.92 -30.89 28.85
C GLU A 110 6.82 -31.56 29.67
N ALA A 111 6.43 -32.77 29.25
CA ALA A 111 5.39 -33.54 29.92
C ALA A 111 5.88 -34.05 31.30
N GLY A 112 5.18 -33.65 32.37
CA GLY A 112 5.38 -34.08 33.76
C GLY A 112 4.11 -33.86 34.59
N GLU A 113 4.00 -34.49 35.76
CA GLU A 113 2.73 -34.63 36.51
C GLU A 113 2.07 -33.30 36.96
N ASN A 114 2.75 -32.16 36.88
CA ASN A 114 2.19 -30.82 37.16
C ASN A 114 2.91 -29.72 36.37
N SER A 115 3.16 -29.90 35.07
CA SER A 115 3.72 -28.82 34.26
C SER A 115 2.60 -27.84 33.89
N THR A 116 2.28 -26.95 34.83
CA THR A 116 1.42 -25.79 34.60
C THR A 116 2.14 -24.75 33.72
N ALA A 117 3.34 -25.03 33.22
CA ALA A 117 4.07 -24.13 32.32
C ALA A 117 3.29 -23.89 31.02
N ASP A 118 3.34 -22.66 30.55
CA ASP A 118 2.75 -22.22 29.29
C ASP A 118 3.79 -22.32 28.16
N ALA A 119 3.35 -22.27 26.90
CA ALA A 119 4.25 -22.20 25.75
C ALA A 119 5.17 -20.97 25.82
N ARG A 120 6.36 -21.10 25.26
CA ARG A 120 7.39 -20.05 25.21
C ARG A 120 7.77 -19.78 23.77
N PHE A 121 8.01 -18.51 23.44
CA PHE A 121 8.37 -18.08 22.09
C PHE A 121 9.60 -17.19 22.14
N GLU A 122 10.50 -17.41 21.20
CA GLU A 122 11.73 -16.63 21.07
C GLU A 122 11.97 -16.21 19.62
N LEU A 123 12.66 -15.09 19.44
CA LEU A 123 13.31 -14.73 18.20
C LEU A 123 14.82 -14.93 18.35
N LYS A 124 15.43 -15.63 17.38
CA LYS A 124 16.87 -15.88 17.35
C LYS A 124 17.52 -15.36 16.08
N ASP A 125 18.70 -14.78 16.25
CA ASP A 125 19.65 -14.49 15.17
C ASP A 125 20.80 -15.49 15.27
N GLY A 126 20.76 -16.53 14.43
CA GLY A 126 21.58 -17.74 14.62
C GLY A 126 21.28 -18.40 15.97
N ASP A 127 22.32 -18.62 16.79
CA ASP A 127 22.18 -19.19 18.13
C ASP A 127 21.83 -18.14 19.21
N ARG A 128 21.86 -16.84 18.86
CA ARG A 128 21.64 -15.74 19.80
C ARG A 128 20.14 -15.44 19.92
N THR A 129 19.57 -15.60 21.11
CA THR A 129 18.24 -15.09 21.42
C THR A 129 18.25 -13.56 21.45
N VAL A 130 17.47 -12.94 20.56
CA VAL A 130 17.33 -11.48 20.44
C VAL A 130 16.05 -10.96 21.08
N ALA A 131 15.01 -11.81 21.19
CA ALA A 131 13.81 -11.52 21.97
C ALA A 131 13.23 -12.79 22.60
N VAL A 132 12.64 -12.63 23.78
CA VAL A 132 11.76 -13.63 24.42
C VAL A 132 10.41 -12.96 24.56
N LEU A 133 9.35 -13.56 24.01
CA LEU A 133 8.03 -12.97 24.06
C LEU A 133 7.38 -13.26 25.41
N ASP A 134 6.81 -12.23 26.02
CA ASP A 134 6.15 -12.34 27.32
C ASP A 134 4.93 -13.28 27.26
N GLY A 135 4.74 -14.02 28.35
CA GLY A 135 3.54 -14.84 28.58
C GLY A 135 2.35 -14.03 29.07
N ILE A 136 1.14 -14.56 28.85
CA ILE A 136 -0.11 -13.95 29.35
C ILE A 136 -0.11 -13.90 30.88
N TYR A 137 0.22 -15.03 31.51
CA TYR A 137 0.26 -15.16 32.95
C TYR A 137 1.66 -14.93 33.52
N LYS A 138 1.68 -14.52 34.79
CA LYS A 138 2.93 -14.33 35.53
C LYS A 138 3.73 -15.64 35.56
N ASP A 139 5.05 -15.51 35.44
CA ASP A 139 5.99 -16.63 35.45
C ASP A 139 5.73 -17.66 34.33
N ASN A 140 4.99 -17.27 33.28
CA ASN A 140 4.56 -18.10 32.16
C ASN A 140 3.88 -19.41 32.60
N ASN A 141 2.95 -19.31 33.56
CA ASN A 141 2.35 -20.44 34.27
C ASN A 141 0.79 -20.36 34.26
N ARG A 142 0.14 -21.48 33.93
CA ARG A 142 -1.30 -21.73 33.82
C ARG A 142 -1.75 -22.86 34.76
N GLU A 143 -2.36 -22.49 35.89
CA GLU A 143 -2.79 -23.48 36.89
C GLU A 143 -3.99 -24.34 36.46
N LYS A 144 -4.82 -23.87 35.52
CA LYS A 144 -6.12 -24.48 35.18
C LYS A 144 -6.15 -25.19 33.83
N GLU A 145 -5.13 -24.97 33.01
CA GLU A 145 -5.12 -25.35 31.61
C GLU A 145 -3.73 -25.84 31.24
N ARG A 146 -3.66 -26.84 30.36
CA ARG A 146 -2.42 -27.30 29.76
C ARG A 146 -2.33 -26.87 28.30
N PHE A 147 -1.15 -26.43 27.89
CA PHE A 147 -0.86 -26.16 26.50
C PHE A 147 -1.07 -27.42 25.65
N GLN A 148 -1.69 -27.26 24.48
CA GLN A 148 -1.91 -28.36 23.55
C GLN A 148 -1.07 -28.19 22.28
N LYS A 149 -1.15 -27.03 21.61
CA LYS A 149 -0.39 -26.72 20.39
C LYS A 149 -0.42 -25.21 20.09
N VAL A 150 0.52 -24.78 19.24
CA VAL A 150 0.40 -23.53 18.50
C VAL A 150 -0.46 -23.82 17.28
N GLU A 151 -1.51 -23.03 17.08
CA GLU A 151 -2.43 -23.16 15.95
C GLU A 151 -2.01 -22.29 14.77
N ALA A 152 -1.51 -21.08 15.05
CA ALA A 152 -1.03 -20.17 14.02
C ALA A 152 -0.04 -19.16 14.60
N VAL A 153 0.86 -18.67 13.73
CA VAL A 153 1.77 -17.55 13.98
C VAL A 153 1.75 -16.65 12.75
N SER A 154 1.68 -15.34 12.93
CA SER A 154 1.73 -14.35 11.86
C SER A 154 2.52 -13.12 12.28
N PHE A 155 3.07 -12.39 11.31
CA PHE A 155 3.94 -11.23 11.50
C PHE A 155 3.43 -9.99 10.74
N PRO A 156 2.19 -9.53 10.99
CA PRO A 156 1.66 -8.35 10.30
C PRO A 156 2.34 -7.06 10.78
N ASP A 157 2.02 -5.94 10.16
CA ASP A 157 2.09 -4.62 10.79
C ASP A 157 0.63 -4.17 10.99
N TYR A 158 0.03 -4.53 12.13
CA TYR A 158 -1.40 -4.31 12.35
C TYR A 158 -1.69 -2.86 12.77
N ASN A 159 -0.74 -2.21 13.42
CA ASN A 159 -0.88 -0.84 13.89
C ASN A 159 -0.45 0.20 12.83
N SER A 160 0.20 -0.25 11.75
CA SER A 160 0.71 0.56 10.64
C SER A 160 1.83 1.51 11.09
N ASP A 161 2.69 1.06 12.00
CA ASP A 161 3.83 1.83 12.49
C ASP A 161 5.13 1.56 11.71
N GLY A 162 5.07 0.69 10.71
CA GLY A 162 6.18 0.30 9.86
C GLY A 162 7.01 -0.87 10.42
N PHE A 163 6.71 -1.38 11.62
CA PHE A 163 7.41 -2.50 12.24
C PHE A 163 6.55 -3.75 12.26
N ASN A 164 7.18 -4.92 12.15
CA ASN A 164 6.42 -6.16 12.26
C ASN A 164 5.98 -6.36 13.70
N ASP A 165 4.70 -6.65 13.86
CA ASP A 165 4.02 -7.16 15.04
C ASP A 165 3.99 -8.69 15.03
N ILE A 166 3.45 -9.33 16.08
CA ILE A 166 3.27 -10.78 16.12
C ILE A 166 1.86 -11.13 16.61
N ILE A 167 1.19 -12.01 15.87
CA ILE A 167 -0.04 -12.66 16.31
C ILE A 167 0.25 -14.15 16.49
N ILE A 168 -0.03 -14.68 17.68
CA ILE A 168 0.09 -16.12 17.98
C ILE A 168 -1.26 -16.62 18.45
N ILE A 169 -1.70 -17.77 17.92
CA ILE A 169 -2.89 -18.47 18.38
C ILE A 169 -2.46 -19.80 18.96
N CYS A 170 -2.83 -20.05 20.21
CA CYS A 170 -2.51 -21.28 20.93
C CYS A 170 -3.79 -21.98 21.36
N SER A 171 -3.80 -23.32 21.40
CA SER A 171 -4.89 -24.08 21.98
C SER A 171 -4.52 -24.71 23.32
N TYR A 172 -5.51 -24.79 24.20
CA TYR A 172 -5.39 -25.28 25.56
C TYR A 172 -6.48 -26.28 25.88
N LEU A 173 -6.16 -27.24 26.74
CA LEU A 173 -7.12 -28.16 27.33
C LEU A 173 -7.25 -27.87 28.84
N PRO A 174 -8.47 -27.84 29.39
CA PRO A 174 -8.66 -27.75 30.83
C PRO A 174 -8.04 -28.94 31.57
N MET A 175 -7.43 -28.68 32.73
CA MET A 175 -6.82 -29.73 33.56
C MET A 175 -7.84 -30.71 34.15
N SER A 176 -9.12 -30.31 34.24
CA SER A 176 -10.24 -31.16 34.67
C SER A 176 -10.57 -32.27 33.66
N GLY A 177 -10.20 -32.10 32.39
CA GLY A 177 -10.37 -33.10 31.33
C GLY A 177 -11.81 -33.30 30.80
N THR A 178 -12.79 -32.52 31.27
CA THR A 178 -14.23 -32.69 30.95
C THR A 178 -14.79 -31.67 29.97
N GLU A 179 -13.99 -30.67 29.58
CA GLU A 179 -14.41 -29.53 28.76
C GLU A 179 -13.69 -29.52 27.41
N ALA A 180 -14.34 -28.93 26.40
CA ALA A 180 -13.73 -28.72 25.10
C ALA A 180 -12.51 -27.80 25.22
N GLY A 181 -11.48 -28.03 24.40
CA GLY A 181 -10.35 -27.12 24.34
C GLY A 181 -10.76 -25.73 23.88
N ARG A 182 -9.94 -24.73 24.22
CA ARG A 182 -10.13 -23.35 23.76
C ARG A 182 -8.86 -22.83 23.10
N SER A 183 -9.06 -21.91 22.18
CA SER A 183 -7.96 -21.14 21.58
C SER A 183 -7.81 -19.79 22.27
N GLU A 184 -6.59 -19.29 22.32
CA GLU A 184 -6.17 -18.01 22.89
C GLU A 184 -5.30 -17.28 21.87
N VAL A 185 -5.63 -16.01 21.65
CA VAL A 185 -4.92 -15.06 20.80
C VAL A 185 -3.93 -14.28 21.67
N ARG A 186 -2.70 -14.12 21.18
CA ARG A 186 -1.68 -13.25 21.74
C ARG A 186 -1.22 -12.28 20.68
N ILE A 187 -1.34 -11.00 20.96
CA ILE A 187 -0.94 -9.92 20.07
C ILE A 187 0.24 -9.18 20.70
N TYR A 188 1.31 -9.04 19.94
CA TYR A 188 2.50 -8.31 20.35
C TYR A 188 2.74 -7.15 19.38
N SER A 189 2.94 -5.95 19.92
CA SER A 189 3.35 -4.78 19.15
C SER A 189 4.86 -4.77 18.95
N GLY A 190 5.30 -4.58 17.70
CA GLY A 190 6.68 -4.33 17.32
C GLY A 190 7.12 -2.90 17.65
N SER A 191 8.41 -2.62 17.49
CA SER A 191 8.94 -1.27 17.66
C SER A 191 10.21 -1.05 16.84
N GLU A 192 10.59 0.22 16.66
CA GLU A 192 11.84 0.64 16.00
C GLU A 192 13.10 0.01 16.60
N SER A 193 13.06 -0.33 17.89
CA SER A 193 14.19 -0.99 18.56
C SER A 193 14.29 -2.50 18.27
N GLY A 194 13.30 -3.07 17.59
CA GLY A 194 13.14 -4.52 17.42
C GLY A 194 12.64 -5.24 18.67
N ALA A 195 12.15 -4.50 19.67
CA ALA A 195 11.51 -5.06 20.86
C ALA A 195 10.02 -5.30 20.62
N PHE A 196 9.47 -6.30 21.31
CA PHE A 196 8.06 -6.70 21.24
C PHE A 196 7.37 -6.54 22.59
N THR A 197 6.19 -5.93 22.61
CA THR A 197 5.37 -5.74 23.82
C THR A 197 4.08 -6.53 23.71
N LEU A 198 3.77 -7.35 24.72
CA LEU A 198 2.49 -8.07 24.76
C LEU A 198 1.33 -7.12 25.04
N GLU A 199 0.43 -7.00 24.07
CA GLU A 199 -0.81 -6.21 24.18
C GLU A 199 -1.88 -7.02 24.91
N LYS A 200 -1.75 -7.17 26.24
CA LYS A 200 -2.63 -8.02 27.05
C LYS A 200 -4.10 -7.67 26.92
N GLY A 201 -4.45 -6.38 27.03
CA GLY A 201 -5.84 -5.94 26.92
C GLY A 201 -6.44 -6.19 25.54
N LEU A 202 -5.62 -6.04 24.48
CA LEU A 202 -6.05 -6.28 23.10
C LEU A 202 -6.22 -7.77 22.81
N SER A 203 -5.31 -8.58 23.35
CA SER A 203 -5.38 -10.05 23.31
C SER A 203 -6.65 -10.56 23.99
N GLU A 204 -6.95 -10.08 25.21
CA GLU A 204 -8.19 -10.43 25.94
C GLU A 204 -9.46 -9.99 25.20
N ALA A 205 -9.43 -8.81 24.58
CA ALA A 205 -10.56 -8.29 23.82
C ALA A 205 -10.82 -9.11 22.55
N ALA A 206 -9.76 -9.43 21.79
CA ALA A 206 -9.85 -10.32 20.62
C ALA A 206 -10.36 -11.70 21.02
N ASP A 207 -9.85 -12.23 22.14
CA ASP A 207 -10.26 -13.53 22.67
C ASP A 207 -11.74 -13.61 23.02
N SER A 208 -12.27 -12.51 23.55
CA SER A 208 -13.67 -12.41 23.94
C SER A 208 -14.60 -12.17 22.75
N ALA A 209 -14.15 -11.39 21.75
CA ALA A 209 -14.96 -11.00 20.61
C ALA A 209 -15.06 -12.10 19.53
N LEU A 210 -14.00 -12.90 19.36
CA LEU A 210 -13.88 -13.84 18.26
C LEU A 210 -14.38 -15.23 18.62
N ALA A 211 -15.46 -15.64 17.94
CA ALA A 211 -16.02 -16.99 18.03
C ALA A 211 -15.05 -18.04 17.45
N GLU A 212 -14.49 -17.75 16.28
CA GLU A 212 -13.43 -18.55 15.66
C GLU A 212 -12.13 -17.73 15.64
N LYS A 213 -11.04 -18.34 16.11
CA LYS A 213 -9.74 -17.67 16.25
C LYS A 213 -8.82 -18.14 15.14
N THR A 214 -8.71 -17.32 14.10
CA THR A 214 -7.77 -17.47 12.99
C THR A 214 -6.98 -16.17 12.84
N VAL A 215 -5.86 -16.19 12.13
CA VAL A 215 -5.10 -14.96 11.86
C VAL A 215 -6.00 -13.92 11.18
N GLN A 216 -6.82 -14.35 10.22
CA GLN A 216 -7.74 -13.47 9.52
C GLN A 216 -8.82 -12.87 10.43
N SER A 217 -9.41 -13.65 11.34
CA SER A 217 -10.43 -13.13 12.26
C SER A 217 -9.83 -12.16 13.27
N VAL A 218 -8.59 -12.42 13.72
CA VAL A 218 -7.83 -11.50 14.59
C VAL A 218 -7.49 -10.20 13.86
N LEU A 219 -6.98 -10.27 12.64
CA LEU A 219 -6.70 -9.07 11.84
C LEU A 219 -7.97 -8.25 11.58
N GLY A 220 -9.09 -8.90 11.26
CA GLY A 220 -10.38 -8.24 11.14
C GLY A 220 -10.83 -7.53 12.42
N PHE A 221 -10.64 -8.17 13.58
CA PHE A 221 -10.89 -7.55 14.88
C PHE A 221 -9.97 -6.36 15.16
N LEU A 222 -8.67 -6.48 14.85
CA LEU A 222 -7.68 -5.42 15.04
C LEU A 222 -7.97 -4.20 14.16
N GLY A 223 -8.48 -4.41 12.94
CA GLY A 223 -9.02 -3.34 12.11
C GLY A 223 -10.29 -2.71 12.67
N ALA A 224 -11.19 -3.51 13.24
CA ALA A 224 -12.45 -3.04 13.83
C ALA A 224 -12.29 -2.34 15.20
N GLY A 225 -11.18 -2.63 15.92
CA GLY A 225 -10.84 -2.09 17.23
C GLY A 225 -10.12 -0.74 17.22
N LYS A 226 -9.75 -0.22 16.04
CA LYS A 226 -9.24 1.16 15.86
C LYS A 226 -10.38 2.18 16.06
N LYS A 227 -10.91 2.29 17.29
CA LYS A 227 -11.65 3.48 17.75
C LYS A 227 -10.68 4.52 18.29
N ASN A 228 -10.09 5.28 17.36
CA ASN A 228 -10.10 6.73 17.55
C ASN A 228 -11.43 7.23 16.98
N GLU A 229 -12.12 8.06 17.75
CA GLU A 229 -13.48 8.52 17.48
C GLU A 229 -13.55 9.44 16.25
N ALA A 230 -14.17 8.93 15.18
CA ALA A 230 -15.24 9.55 14.37
C ALA A 230 -15.67 8.54 13.28
N PRO A 231 -16.89 8.62 12.71
CA PRO A 231 -17.23 7.78 11.57
C PRO A 231 -16.26 8.12 10.43
N ALA A 232 -15.43 7.15 10.02
CA ALA A 232 -14.46 7.21 8.92
C ALA A 232 -13.45 8.38 8.97
N GLY A 233 -12.34 8.19 9.69
CA GLY A 233 -11.23 9.17 9.74
C GLY A 233 -10.78 9.66 8.35
N TRP A 234 -10.83 8.79 7.34
CA TRP A 234 -10.53 9.15 5.95
C TRP A 234 -11.59 10.04 5.28
N LYS A 235 -12.89 9.83 5.56
CA LYS A 235 -13.98 10.65 4.99
C LYS A 235 -13.85 12.07 5.50
N GLN A 236 -13.69 12.23 6.80
CA GLN A 236 -13.50 13.56 7.39
C GLN A 236 -12.18 14.19 6.92
N ALA A 237 -11.09 13.42 6.82
CA ALA A 237 -9.82 13.93 6.31
C ALA A 237 -9.94 14.45 4.87
N TYR A 238 -10.61 13.74 3.95
CA TYR A 238 -10.85 14.24 2.60
C TYR A 238 -11.81 15.43 2.57
N ILE A 239 -12.85 15.45 3.40
CA ILE A 239 -13.76 16.60 3.49
C ILE A 239 -13.01 17.85 3.95
N ASP A 240 -12.21 17.73 5.03
CA ASP A 240 -11.40 18.83 5.54
C ASP A 240 -10.37 19.27 4.49
N TYR A 241 -9.73 18.32 3.82
CA TYR A 241 -8.77 18.58 2.75
C TYR A 241 -9.39 19.34 1.57
N LEU A 242 -10.58 18.93 1.13
CA LEU A 242 -11.34 19.64 0.07
C LEU A 242 -11.80 21.03 0.52
N GLN A 243 -12.18 21.19 1.80
CA GLN A 243 -12.64 22.46 2.37
C GLN A 243 -11.50 23.46 2.60
N ALA A 244 -10.31 22.99 2.93
CA ALA A 244 -9.13 23.82 3.16
C ALA A 244 -8.52 24.38 1.87
N GLN A 245 -9.03 23.98 0.70
CA GLN A 245 -8.45 24.32 -0.57
C GLN A 245 -8.86 25.71 -1.08
N ASP A 246 -7.86 26.59 -1.20
CA ASP A 246 -7.97 27.94 -1.77
C ASP A 246 -7.26 27.97 -3.14
N GLY A 247 -7.98 27.71 -4.24
CA GLY A 247 -7.39 27.82 -5.58
C GLY A 247 -8.34 27.48 -6.74
N GLU A 248 -8.20 28.19 -7.87
CA GLU A 248 -8.95 27.97 -9.12
C GLU A 248 -8.24 27.01 -10.10
N GLU A 249 -7.22 26.29 -9.63
CA GLU A 249 -6.40 25.39 -10.45
C GLU A 249 -7.10 24.06 -10.77
N TRP A 250 -8.14 23.71 -10.01
CA TRP A 250 -8.84 22.43 -10.10
C TRP A 250 -10.24 22.61 -10.68
N VAL A 251 -10.52 21.94 -11.79
CA VAL A 251 -11.83 21.99 -12.46
C VAL A 251 -12.83 20.97 -11.91
N GLY A 252 -12.33 19.91 -11.27
CA GLY A 252 -13.18 18.83 -10.80
C GLY A 252 -12.45 17.76 -10.00
N TYR A 253 -13.23 16.79 -9.55
CA TYR A 253 -12.77 15.72 -8.68
C TYR A 253 -13.34 14.38 -9.13
N GLN A 254 -12.64 13.30 -8.82
CA GLN A 254 -13.09 11.94 -9.04
C GLN A 254 -12.65 11.06 -7.87
N LEU A 255 -13.42 10.01 -7.58
CA LEU A 255 -13.01 8.96 -6.64
C LEU A 255 -12.69 7.71 -7.44
N ILE A 256 -11.53 7.11 -7.18
CA ILE A 256 -11.07 5.86 -7.80
C ILE A 256 -10.66 4.88 -6.70
N TYR A 257 -10.66 3.58 -6.99
CA TYR A 257 -10.09 2.57 -6.10
C TYR A 257 -8.82 2.02 -6.76
N LEU A 258 -7.68 2.62 -6.46
CA LEU A 258 -6.41 2.25 -7.07
C LEU A 258 -5.84 0.97 -6.46
N ASN A 259 -5.74 0.92 -5.14
CA ASN A 259 -5.18 -0.20 -4.40
C ASN A 259 -6.29 -1.17 -3.93
N ASP A 260 -5.93 -2.29 -3.30
CA ASP A 260 -6.90 -3.30 -2.81
C ASP A 260 -7.47 -2.99 -1.40
N ASP A 261 -7.70 -1.71 -1.10
CA ASP A 261 -8.37 -1.27 0.13
C ASP A 261 -9.72 -0.59 -0.19
N ASP A 262 -10.59 -0.48 0.81
CA ASP A 262 -11.95 0.06 0.63
C ASP A 262 -12.03 1.60 0.76
N ILE A 263 -10.89 2.28 0.81
CA ILE A 263 -10.76 3.73 0.83
C ILE A 263 -10.43 4.20 -0.59
N PRO A 264 -11.30 5.00 -1.24
CA PRO A 264 -10.96 5.52 -2.55
C PRO A 264 -9.81 6.53 -2.47
N GLU A 265 -8.99 6.60 -3.51
CA GLU A 265 -8.15 7.76 -3.77
C GLU A 265 -8.96 8.90 -4.40
N LEU A 266 -8.71 10.11 -3.92
CA LEU A 266 -9.30 11.33 -4.42
C LEU A 266 -8.44 11.91 -5.54
N VAL A 267 -8.98 11.92 -6.75
CA VAL A 267 -8.37 12.59 -7.91
C VAL A 267 -8.81 14.05 -7.92
N LYS A 268 -7.84 14.95 -8.04
CA LYS A 268 -8.05 16.37 -8.32
C LYS A 268 -7.64 16.62 -9.76
N ILE A 269 -8.54 17.18 -10.55
CA ILE A 269 -8.38 17.36 -12.00
C ILE A 269 -8.00 18.81 -12.26
N GLY A 270 -6.81 19.05 -12.80
CA GLY A 270 -6.30 20.39 -13.10
C GLY A 270 -7.03 21.04 -14.26
N ASN A 271 -6.98 22.37 -14.32
CA ASN A 271 -7.60 23.18 -15.37
C ASN A 271 -6.82 23.23 -16.69
N SER A 272 -5.63 22.60 -16.75
CA SER A 272 -4.77 22.57 -17.93
C SER A 272 -3.79 21.41 -17.85
N GLU A 273 -3.23 21.02 -19.00
CA GLU A 273 -2.19 19.99 -19.08
C GLU A 273 -0.96 20.31 -18.22
N ALA A 274 -0.64 21.59 -18.02
CA ALA A 274 0.49 22.00 -17.20
C ALA A 274 0.25 21.81 -15.70
N VAL A 275 -1.01 21.90 -15.24
CA VAL A 275 -1.40 21.60 -13.85
C VAL A 275 -1.49 20.10 -13.63
N GLY A 276 -1.99 19.37 -14.64
CA GLY A 276 -2.16 17.91 -14.58
C GLY A 276 -3.15 17.46 -13.51
N CYS A 277 -3.10 16.18 -13.17
CA CYS A 277 -3.90 15.61 -12.09
C CYS A 277 -3.08 15.43 -10.81
N MET A 278 -3.77 15.41 -9.67
CA MET A 278 -3.19 15.03 -8.38
C MET A 278 -4.01 13.91 -7.75
N ILE A 279 -3.33 12.87 -7.30
CA ILE A 279 -3.92 11.71 -6.62
C ILE A 279 -3.67 11.86 -5.12
N ALA A 280 -4.71 12.20 -4.38
CA ALA A 280 -4.70 12.32 -2.93
C ALA A 280 -5.14 10.99 -2.31
N ALA A 281 -4.27 10.36 -1.53
CA ALA A 281 -4.53 9.07 -0.88
C ALA A 281 -4.54 9.25 0.64
N TYR A 282 -5.42 8.51 1.34
CA TYR A 282 -5.43 8.51 2.79
C TYR A 282 -4.56 7.39 3.34
N ALA A 283 -3.47 7.76 4.01
CA ALA A 283 -2.54 6.81 4.61
C ALA A 283 -1.98 7.35 5.93
N GLY A 284 -1.75 6.45 6.90
CA GLY A 284 -1.17 6.82 8.19
C GLY A 284 -1.96 7.89 8.97
N GLY A 285 -3.27 8.00 8.74
CA GLY A 285 -4.12 9.00 9.40
C GLY A 285 -4.17 10.36 8.71
N SER A 286 -3.53 10.54 7.55
CA SER A 286 -3.41 11.80 6.84
C SER A 286 -3.63 11.66 5.33
N VAL A 287 -3.80 12.78 4.62
CA VAL A 287 -3.88 12.80 3.16
C VAL A 287 -2.48 13.04 2.59
N VAL A 288 -2.07 12.18 1.65
CA VAL A 288 -0.80 12.24 0.93
C VAL A 288 -1.05 12.59 -0.53
N ASP A 289 -0.40 13.65 -1.01
CA ASP A 289 -0.58 14.18 -2.36
C ASP A 289 0.44 13.61 -3.35
N ASN A 290 -0.04 13.13 -4.49
CA ASN A 290 0.79 12.62 -5.58
C ASN A 290 0.51 13.37 -6.87
N GLN A 291 1.42 14.23 -7.26
CA GLN A 291 1.32 15.01 -8.50
C GLN A 291 1.62 14.13 -9.73
N LEU A 292 0.71 14.13 -10.71
CA LEU A 292 0.95 13.58 -12.04
C LEU A 292 1.47 14.69 -12.98
N ASN A 293 2.13 14.30 -14.06
CA ASN A 293 2.74 15.28 -14.96
C ASN A 293 1.69 16.05 -15.78
N ARG A 294 0.60 15.38 -16.15
CA ARG A 294 -0.45 15.87 -17.06
C ARG A 294 -1.82 15.27 -16.76
N LEU A 295 -2.83 15.61 -17.55
CA LEU A 295 -4.23 15.29 -17.24
C LEU A 295 -4.59 13.82 -17.48
N TYR A 296 -4.14 13.23 -18.59
CA TYR A 296 -4.53 11.86 -18.90
C TYR A 296 -3.77 10.83 -18.06
N PHE A 297 -4.53 9.99 -17.36
CA PHE A 297 -4.04 8.78 -16.74
C PHE A 297 -5.11 7.69 -16.78
N SER A 298 -4.67 6.45 -16.71
CA SER A 298 -5.52 5.29 -16.48
C SER A 298 -5.02 4.52 -15.26
N TYR A 299 -5.85 3.65 -14.71
CA TYR A 299 -5.48 2.78 -13.59
C TYR A 299 -6.14 1.41 -13.69
N ILE A 300 -5.56 0.42 -13.03
CA ILE A 300 -6.21 -0.88 -12.81
C ILE A 300 -6.92 -0.81 -11.47
N GLU A 301 -8.25 -0.82 -11.50
CA GLU A 301 -9.08 -0.76 -10.29
C GLU A 301 -8.74 -1.93 -9.36
N LYS A 302 -8.46 -1.64 -8.09
CA LYS A 302 -7.99 -2.58 -7.07
C LYS A 302 -6.68 -3.32 -7.42
N GLY A 303 -5.98 -2.88 -8.47
CA GLY A 303 -4.78 -3.54 -9.00
C GLY A 303 -3.46 -2.90 -8.57
N ASN A 304 -3.51 -1.80 -7.83
CA ASN A 304 -2.38 -1.03 -7.34
C ASN A 304 -1.41 -0.54 -8.43
N LEU A 305 -1.95 -0.21 -9.61
CA LEU A 305 -1.20 0.27 -10.77
C LEU A 305 -1.91 1.44 -11.44
N LEU A 306 -1.16 2.53 -11.63
CA LEU A 306 -1.60 3.75 -12.33
C LEU A 306 -0.62 4.05 -13.46
N CYS A 307 -1.12 4.41 -14.63
CA CYS A 307 -0.31 4.83 -15.77
C CYS A 307 -0.66 6.26 -16.18
N ASN A 308 0.27 7.21 -16.01
CA ASN A 308 0.15 8.57 -16.54
C ASN A 308 0.74 8.58 -17.95
N SER A 309 -0.14 8.72 -18.96
CA SER A 309 0.17 8.49 -20.37
C SER A 309 -0.14 9.74 -21.21
N GLU A 310 0.82 10.62 -21.42
CA GLU A 310 0.55 11.88 -22.13
C GLU A 310 1.83 12.38 -22.83
N GLY A 311 1.77 13.52 -23.51
CA GLY A 311 2.89 14.17 -24.14
C GLY A 311 2.54 15.48 -24.81
N ASN A 312 3.57 16.18 -25.29
CA ASN A 312 3.37 17.40 -26.05
C ASN A 312 4.38 17.48 -27.19
N MET A 313 3.95 18.07 -28.30
CA MET A 313 4.80 18.39 -29.44
C MET A 313 5.70 17.21 -29.83
N ASP A 314 5.12 16.05 -30.13
CA ASP A 314 5.84 14.84 -30.54
C ASP A 314 6.79 14.25 -29.48
N SER A 315 6.55 14.51 -28.20
CA SER A 315 7.27 13.91 -27.06
C SER A 315 6.27 13.39 -26.04
N TYR A 316 6.19 12.06 -25.91
CA TYR A 316 5.20 11.35 -25.11
C TYR A 316 5.85 10.38 -24.12
N TYR A 317 5.08 9.96 -23.12
CA TYR A 317 5.50 9.02 -22.10
C TYR A 317 4.35 8.15 -21.62
N ASP A 318 4.71 7.00 -21.05
CA ASP A 318 3.85 6.14 -20.24
C ASP A 318 4.57 5.86 -18.92
N LEU A 319 4.17 6.55 -17.86
CA LEU A 319 4.78 6.40 -16.54
C LEU A 319 3.89 5.53 -15.66
N VAL A 320 4.37 4.34 -15.32
CA VAL A 320 3.63 3.37 -14.50
C VAL A 320 4.08 3.50 -13.05
N TYR A 321 3.11 3.63 -12.15
CA TYR A 321 3.30 3.80 -10.72
C TYR A 321 2.58 2.69 -9.95
N THR A 322 3.10 2.40 -8.75
CA THR A 322 2.40 1.64 -7.71
C THR A 322 2.26 2.49 -6.46
N MET A 323 1.27 2.21 -5.62
CA MET A 323 1.04 2.92 -4.37
C MET A 323 1.51 2.10 -3.16
N THR A 324 2.18 2.75 -2.23
CA THR A 324 2.55 2.20 -0.91
C THR A 324 2.46 3.33 0.11
N ASP A 325 1.72 3.11 1.20
CA ASP A 325 1.47 4.11 2.25
C ASP A 325 1.01 5.47 1.71
N GLY A 326 0.14 5.44 0.70
CA GLY A 326 -0.41 6.63 0.05
C GLY A 326 0.55 7.34 -0.92
N GLN A 327 1.80 6.86 -1.07
CA GLN A 327 2.79 7.43 -1.97
C GLN A 327 2.87 6.64 -3.28
N LEU A 328 2.73 7.33 -4.42
CA LEU A 328 3.02 6.77 -5.74
C LEU A 328 4.52 6.71 -5.97
N SER A 329 5.00 5.52 -6.35
CA SER A 329 6.39 5.27 -6.74
C SER A 329 6.45 4.69 -8.16
N PRO A 330 7.34 5.19 -9.03
CA PRO A 330 7.46 4.70 -10.40
C PRO A 330 8.00 3.26 -10.40
N VAL A 331 7.38 2.39 -11.20
CA VAL A 331 7.81 0.99 -11.39
C VAL A 331 8.30 0.72 -12.80
N ALA A 332 7.85 1.49 -13.79
CA ALA A 332 8.36 1.48 -15.15
C ALA A 332 8.12 2.84 -15.82
N SER A 333 8.95 3.15 -16.81
CA SER A 333 8.83 4.37 -17.61
C SER A 333 9.03 4.06 -19.08
N GLY A 334 8.07 4.44 -19.90
CA GLY A 334 8.18 4.48 -21.34
C GLY A 334 8.24 5.91 -21.85
N TYR A 335 9.06 6.15 -22.87
CA TYR A 335 9.13 7.40 -23.60
C TYR A 335 9.09 7.12 -25.09
N TYR A 336 8.32 7.91 -25.84
CA TYR A 336 8.31 7.84 -27.29
C TYR A 336 8.04 9.18 -27.93
N GLY A 337 8.57 9.37 -29.13
CA GLY A 337 8.43 10.65 -29.82
C GLY A 337 9.44 10.84 -30.93
N ALA A 338 9.40 12.02 -31.56
CA ALA A 338 10.39 12.37 -32.55
C ALA A 338 11.75 12.63 -31.87
N LYS A 339 12.82 12.25 -32.57
CA LYS A 339 14.19 12.42 -32.07
C LYS A 339 14.59 13.90 -31.98
N ASP A 340 14.10 14.70 -32.91
CA ASP A 340 14.29 16.14 -32.98
C ASP A 340 12.97 16.80 -33.40
N ASN A 341 12.23 17.33 -32.42
CA ASN A 341 10.90 17.93 -32.66
C ASN A 341 10.98 19.26 -33.43
N SER A 342 12.20 19.77 -33.73
CA SER A 342 12.39 20.88 -34.66
C SER A 342 12.49 20.43 -36.12
N LYS A 343 12.71 19.14 -36.36
CA LYS A 343 12.93 18.52 -37.68
C LYS A 343 12.33 17.11 -37.71
N LEU A 344 11.03 17.04 -37.97
CA LEU A 344 10.33 15.77 -38.08
C LEU A 344 10.86 14.96 -39.27
N GLU A 345 11.13 13.68 -39.02
CA GLU A 345 11.44 12.68 -40.02
C GLU A 345 10.15 11.90 -40.32
N PHE A 346 9.92 11.56 -41.59
CA PHE A 346 8.72 10.88 -42.05
C PHE A 346 9.06 9.57 -42.75
N ASP A 347 8.24 8.54 -42.57
CA ASP A 347 8.37 7.26 -43.25
C ASP A 347 7.82 7.31 -44.69
N GLU A 348 7.83 6.17 -45.38
CA GLU A 348 7.35 6.05 -46.76
C GLU A 348 5.83 6.31 -46.90
N ASN A 349 5.07 6.21 -45.81
CA ASN A 349 3.63 6.48 -45.76
C ASN A 349 3.31 7.93 -45.41
N GLY A 350 4.31 8.70 -44.98
CA GLY A 350 4.17 10.09 -44.54
C GLY A 350 3.85 10.23 -43.05
N ASP A 351 4.04 9.17 -42.25
CA ASP A 351 3.89 9.19 -40.80
C ASP A 351 5.19 9.62 -40.12
N VAL A 352 5.10 10.34 -39.00
CA VAL A 352 6.30 10.77 -38.25
C VAL A 352 7.02 9.56 -37.66
N VAL A 353 8.34 9.49 -37.86
CA VAL A 353 9.18 8.43 -37.33
C VAL A 353 9.49 8.69 -35.86
N TYR A 354 8.90 7.89 -34.98
CA TYR A 354 9.16 7.94 -33.55
C TYR A 354 10.22 6.94 -33.10
N GLN A 355 10.98 7.36 -32.09
CA GLN A 355 11.83 6.49 -31.29
C GLN A 355 11.06 6.05 -30.05
N TYR A 356 11.22 4.78 -29.67
CA TYR A 356 10.56 4.21 -28.51
C TYR A 356 11.63 3.71 -27.54
N GLU A 357 11.46 4.06 -26.27
CA GLU A 357 12.36 3.71 -25.18
C GLU A 357 11.53 3.19 -24.00
N TRP A 358 11.89 2.03 -23.47
CA TRP A 358 11.29 1.49 -22.24
C TRP A 358 12.38 1.22 -21.21
N ASN A 359 12.25 1.81 -20.02
CA ASN A 359 13.23 1.74 -18.94
C ASN A 359 14.67 2.03 -19.40
N GLY A 360 14.86 3.05 -20.25
CA GLY A 360 16.19 3.42 -20.77
C GLY A 360 16.68 2.61 -21.97
N THR A 361 15.90 1.65 -22.47
CA THR A 361 16.29 0.78 -23.59
C THR A 361 15.47 1.09 -24.84
N LEU A 362 16.17 1.45 -25.92
CA LEU A 362 15.56 1.66 -27.24
C LEU A 362 15.02 0.34 -27.81
N MET A 363 13.84 0.41 -28.42
CA MET A 363 13.15 -0.75 -28.99
C MET A 363 12.19 -0.36 -30.12
N SER A 364 11.59 -1.34 -30.79
CA SER A 364 10.51 -1.09 -31.75
C SER A 364 9.21 -0.66 -31.06
N ARG A 365 8.26 -0.13 -31.84
CA ARG A 365 6.91 0.20 -31.35
C ARG A 365 6.19 -1.02 -30.79
N GLU A 366 6.30 -2.15 -31.47
CA GLU A 366 5.67 -3.41 -31.06
C GLU A 366 6.28 -3.94 -29.75
N GLU A 367 7.61 -3.89 -29.64
CA GLU A 367 8.33 -4.26 -28.42
C GLU A 367 7.95 -3.34 -27.26
N TYR A 368 7.81 -2.04 -27.50
CA TYR A 368 7.34 -1.07 -26.52
C TYR A 368 5.93 -1.39 -26.02
N SER A 369 4.98 -1.63 -26.93
CA SER A 369 3.60 -1.99 -26.57
C SER A 369 3.52 -3.29 -25.77
N GLN A 370 4.37 -4.27 -26.08
CA GLN A 370 4.49 -5.51 -25.31
C GLN A 370 5.10 -5.28 -23.92
N ALA A 371 6.14 -4.45 -23.83
CA ALA A 371 6.81 -4.13 -22.58
C ALA A 371 5.88 -3.35 -21.62
N LEU A 372 5.10 -2.40 -22.14
CA LEU A 372 4.06 -1.72 -21.39
C LEU A 372 3.01 -2.72 -20.87
N ASN A 373 2.43 -3.54 -21.76
CA ASN A 373 1.39 -4.51 -21.37
C ASN A 373 1.87 -5.59 -20.39
N ALA A 374 3.17 -5.90 -20.38
CA ALA A 374 3.76 -6.84 -19.43
C ALA A 374 3.78 -6.31 -17.98
N VAL A 375 3.82 -4.97 -17.80
CA VAL A 375 3.82 -4.32 -16.48
C VAL A 375 2.43 -3.77 -16.13
N TYR A 376 1.72 -3.27 -17.14
CA TYR A 376 0.43 -2.60 -17.02
C TYR A 376 -0.53 -3.17 -18.07
N ASP A 377 -1.36 -4.13 -17.67
CA ASP A 377 -2.34 -4.79 -18.56
C ASP A 377 -3.41 -3.78 -19.00
N THR A 378 -3.19 -3.15 -20.14
CA THR A 378 -4.06 -2.09 -20.67
C THR A 378 -5.49 -2.57 -20.95
N SER A 379 -5.71 -3.89 -21.06
CA SER A 379 -7.06 -4.45 -21.23
C SER A 379 -7.91 -4.39 -19.96
N LYS A 380 -7.27 -4.23 -18.79
CA LYS A 380 -7.92 -4.07 -17.48
C LYS A 380 -7.98 -2.61 -17.02
N ALA A 381 -7.35 -1.71 -17.78
CA ALA A 381 -7.26 -0.31 -17.42
C ALA A 381 -8.64 0.37 -17.48
N ARG A 382 -8.86 1.30 -16.56
CA ARG A 382 -9.96 2.27 -16.58
C ARG A 382 -9.38 3.65 -16.71
N ASP A 383 -10.04 4.50 -17.47
CA ASP A 383 -9.70 5.91 -17.51
C ASP A 383 -9.87 6.53 -16.12
N GLY A 384 -8.95 7.41 -15.75
CA GLY A 384 -8.95 8.07 -14.44
C GLY A 384 -10.21 8.89 -14.16
N TYR A 385 -10.78 9.48 -15.21
CA TYR A 385 -12.05 10.20 -15.21
C TYR A 385 -12.53 10.40 -16.65
N ALA A 386 -13.81 10.74 -16.83
CA ALA A 386 -14.35 11.17 -18.11
C ALA A 386 -14.57 12.70 -18.11
N TRP A 387 -14.24 13.34 -19.24
CA TRP A 387 -14.43 14.79 -19.40
C TRP A 387 -15.91 15.15 -19.21
N GLU A 388 -16.18 16.24 -18.50
CA GLU A 388 -17.52 16.71 -18.10
C GLU A 388 -18.33 15.78 -17.17
N GLN A 389 -17.78 14.63 -16.75
CA GLN A 389 -18.43 13.68 -15.83
C GLN A 389 -17.80 13.67 -14.43
N TYR A 390 -16.82 14.54 -14.19
CA TYR A 390 -16.20 14.72 -12.89
C TYR A 390 -17.12 15.47 -11.92
N LEU A 391 -16.86 15.29 -10.63
CA LEU A 391 -17.61 15.91 -9.55
C LEU A 391 -17.14 17.36 -9.33
N SER A 392 -18.07 18.26 -9.02
CA SER A 392 -17.72 19.51 -8.34
C SER A 392 -17.16 19.20 -6.95
N ARG A 393 -16.51 20.18 -6.30
CA ARG A 393 -16.02 20.02 -4.92
C ARG A 393 -17.15 19.63 -3.97
N GLU A 394 -18.29 20.30 -4.06
CA GLU A 394 -19.46 20.05 -3.21
C GLU A 394 -20.06 18.67 -3.48
N GLN A 395 -20.09 18.24 -4.74
CA GLN A 395 -20.53 16.88 -5.11
C GLN A 395 -19.56 15.81 -4.58
N ALA A 396 -18.25 16.05 -4.62
CA ALA A 396 -17.24 15.16 -4.06
C ALA A 396 -17.42 15.03 -2.53
N ILE A 397 -17.55 16.16 -1.82
CA ILE A 397 -17.83 16.17 -0.37
C ILE A 397 -19.11 15.40 -0.04
N GLN A 398 -20.20 15.67 -0.79
CA GLN A 398 -21.47 14.97 -0.58
C GLN A 398 -21.31 13.47 -0.78
N LYS A 399 -20.70 13.06 -1.90
CA LYS A 399 -20.48 11.64 -2.22
C LYS A 399 -19.64 10.95 -1.14
N ILE A 400 -18.54 11.56 -0.70
CA ILE A 400 -17.69 11.03 0.37
C ILE A 400 -18.51 10.85 1.66
N SER A 401 -19.34 11.84 2.03
CA SER A 401 -20.15 11.77 3.25
C SER A 401 -21.21 10.66 3.24
N GLU A 402 -21.70 10.28 2.05
CA GLU A 402 -22.76 9.27 1.86
C GLU A 402 -22.23 7.83 1.70
N MET A 403 -20.92 7.65 1.49
CA MET A 403 -20.33 6.32 1.31
C MET A 403 -20.61 5.45 2.54
N GLN A 404 -20.91 4.17 2.33
CA GLN A 404 -21.04 3.20 3.42
C GLN A 404 -19.66 2.86 3.99
N GLN A 405 -19.63 2.27 5.20
CA GLN A 405 -18.40 1.80 5.83
C GLN A 405 -18.15 0.35 5.48
#